data_AF-A0A833EEC3-F1
#
_entry.id   AF-A0A833EEC3-F1
#
_cell.length_a   1.000
_cell.length_b   1.000
_cell.length_c   1.000
_cell.angle_alpha   90.00
_cell.angle_beta   90.00
_cell.angle_gamma   90.00
#
_symmetry.space_group_name_H-M   'P 1'
#
loop_
_entity.id
_entity.type
_entity.pdbx_description
1 polymer ?
#
loop_
_entity_poly.entity_id
_entity_poly.type
_entity_poly.pdbx_seq_one_letter_code
_entity_poly.pdbx_strand_id
1 'polypeptide(L)' 'MATGRKYRVYRVALEKLKVKQLDVYRFKDHDELRLLTPDRRVVIVKLPKHREDMSAEEFIEYVKKAISAR' A
#
# COMPACT_ATOMS: atom_id res chain seq x y z
N MET A 1 -21.55 5.92 -9.62
CA MET A 1 -20.25 6.03 -8.92
C MET A 1 -19.66 4.65 -8.71
N ALA A 2 -18.68 4.23 -9.52
CA ALA A 2 -18.04 2.92 -9.42
C ALA A 2 -16.81 2.97 -8.49
N THR A 3 -17.00 3.39 -7.24
CA THR A 3 -15.90 3.57 -6.27
C THR A 3 -15.64 2.33 -5.39
N GLY A 4 -16.29 1.19 -5.67
CA GLY A 4 -16.19 -0.01 -4.82
C GLY A 4 -15.12 -1.05 -5.22
N ARG A 5 -14.82 -1.22 -6.51
CA ARG A 5 -13.97 -2.34 -6.98
C ARG A 5 -12.48 -2.10 -6.74
N LYS A 6 -11.93 -0.93 -7.12
CA LYS A 6 -10.49 -0.63 -6.98
C LYS A 6 -10.03 -0.61 -5.53
N TYR A 7 -10.83 -0.07 -4.61
CA TYR A 7 -10.47 0.00 -3.18
C TYR A 7 -10.31 -1.38 -2.54
N ARG A 8 -11.10 -2.36 -3.00
CA ARG A 8 -11.04 -3.73 -2.52
C ARG A 8 -9.75 -4.43 -2.95
N VAL A 9 -9.23 -4.11 -4.12
CA VAL A 9 -8.03 -4.75 -4.69
C VAL A 9 -6.78 -4.47 -3.86
N TYR A 10 -6.49 -3.21 -3.55
CA TYR A 10 -5.31 -2.85 -2.75
C TYR A 10 -5.42 -3.32 -1.30
N ARG A 11 -6.63 -3.31 -0.73
CA ARG A 11 -6.86 -3.86 0.61
C ARG A 11 -6.60 -5.36 0.66
N VAL A 12 -7.14 -6.13 -0.30
CA VAL A 12 -6.90 -7.58 -0.41
C VAL A 12 -5.41 -7.87 -0.64
N ALA A 13 -4.72 -7.03 -1.42
CA ALA A 13 -3.27 -7.12 -1.62
C ALA A 13 -2.49 -6.98 -0.30
N LEU A 14 -2.84 -6.00 0.54
CA LEU A 14 -2.22 -5.81 1.86
C LEU A 14 -2.56 -6.96 2.83
N GLU A 15 -3.79 -7.48 2.78
CA GLU A 15 -4.21 -8.64 3.57
C GLU A 15 -3.37 -9.89 3.25
N LYS A 16 -3.03 -10.14 1.97
CA LYS A 16 -2.13 -11.22 1.56
C LYS A 16 -0.73 -11.10 2.17
N LEU A 17 -0.27 -9.86 2.40
CA LEU A 17 1.02 -9.57 3.04
C LEU A 17 0.92 -9.54 4.57
N LYS A 18 -0.25 -9.82 5.15
CA LYS A 18 -0.55 -9.72 6.58
C LYS A 18 -0.25 -8.33 7.17
N VAL A 19 -0.23 -7.29 6.34
CA VAL A 19 -0.07 -5.90 6.79
C VAL A 19 -1.40 -5.18 6.79
N LYS A 20 -1.58 -4.28 7.76
CA LYS A 20 -2.79 -3.47 7.86
C LYS A 20 -2.49 -2.05 7.43
N GLN A 21 -3.28 -1.51 6.51
CA GLN A 21 -3.23 -0.09 6.20
C GLN A 21 -3.77 0.71 7.39
N LEU A 22 -2.98 1.66 7.88
CA LEU A 22 -3.39 2.62 8.90
C LEU A 22 -3.91 3.89 8.23
N ASP A 23 -3.00 4.59 7.54
CA ASP A 23 -3.25 5.89 6.91
C ASP A 23 -2.68 5.92 5.50
N VAL A 24 -3.19 6.83 4.66
CA VAL A 24 -2.65 7.11 3.33
C VAL A 24 -2.54 8.60 3.16
N TYR A 25 -1.32 9.08 2.90
CA TYR A 25 -1.04 10.46 2.60
C TYR A 25 -0.88 10.61 1.09
N ARG A 26 -1.70 11.47 0.50
CA ARG A 26 -1.66 11.75 -0.94
C ARG A 26 -0.87 13.04 -1.17
N PHE A 27 0.28 12.92 -1.82
CA PHE A 27 1.11 14.05 -2.24
C PHE A 27 0.77 14.46 -3.68
N LYS A 28 1.49 15.41 -4.26
CA LYS A 28 1.19 15.91 -5.62
C LYS A 28 1.59 14.90 -6.71
N ASP A 29 2.61 14.10 -6.43
CA ASP A 29 3.32 13.23 -7.37
C ASP A 29 3.33 11.76 -6.93
N HIS A 30 3.03 11.48 -5.65
CA HIS A 30 3.05 10.13 -5.10
C HIS A 30 2.08 9.96 -3.93
N ASP A 31 1.92 8.71 -3.49
CA ASP A 31 1.23 8.38 -2.24
C ASP A 31 2.23 7.80 -1.22
N GLU A 32 2.04 8.11 0.05
CA GLU A 32 2.72 7.44 1.15
C GLU A 32 1.72 6.63 1.98
N LEU A 33 2.04 5.36 2.22
CA LEU A 33 1.20 4.42 2.94
C LEU A 33 1.79 4.19 4.31
N ARG A 34 1.00 4.40 5.34
CA ARG A 34 1.35 4.00 6.70
C ARG A 34 0.79 2.61 6.95
N LEU A 35 1.66 1.63 7.09
CA LEU A 35 1.30 0.22 7.25
C LEU A 35 1.73 -0.29 8.64
N LEU A 36 0.89 -1.12 9.23
CA LEU A 36 1.20 -1.89 10.43
C LEU A 36 1.59 -3.30 10.00
N THR A 37 2.81 -3.70 10.32
CA THR A 37 3.35 -5.03 10.05
C THR A 37 2.97 -6.03 11.15
N PRO A 38 3.03 -7.36 10.89
CA PRO A 38 2.66 -8.38 11.87
C PRO A 38 3.45 -8.32 13.18
N ASP A 39 4.69 -7.82 13.14
CA ASP A 39 5.57 -7.59 14.28
C ASP A 39 5.21 -6.32 15.08
N ARG A 40 4.03 -5.72 14.81
CA ARG A 40 3.52 -4.49 15.44
C ARG A 40 4.38 -3.25 15.17
N ARG A 41 5.20 -3.25 14.12
CA ARG A 41 5.92 -2.06 13.69
C ARG A 41 5.08 -1.24 12.72
N VAL A 42 5.25 0.07 12.78
CA VAL A 42 4.64 1.00 11.83
C VAL A 42 5.70 1.39 10.82
N VAL A 43 5.43 1.11 9.55
CA VAL A 43 6.31 1.46 8.43
C VAL A 43 5.61 2.45 7.52
N ILE A 44 6.36 3.41 7.00
CA ILE A 44 5.90 4.34 5.98
C ILE A 44 6.50 3.88 4.67
N VAL A 45 5.64 3.52 3.72
CA VAL A 45 6.02 3.09 2.37
C VAL A 45 5.70 4.21 1.41
N LYS A 46 6.74 4.83 0.86
CA LYS A 46 6.61 5.81 -0.21
C LYS A 46 6.46 5.09 -1.55
N LEU A 47 5.32 5.29 -2.19
CA LEU A 47 5.12 4.82 -3.56
C LEU A 47 5.81 5.77 -4.55
N PRO A 48 6.19 5.29 -5.75
CA PRO A 48 6.78 6.14 -6.78
C PRO A 48 5.75 7.03 -7.50
N LYS A 49 4.46 6.68 -7.43
CA LYS A 49 3.33 7.37 -8.06
C LYS A 49 2.05 7.08 -7.26
N HIS A 50 0.91 7.61 -7.67
CA HIS A 50 -0.36 7.28 -7.02
C HIS A 50 -0.71 5.81 -7.18
N ARG A 51 -1.27 5.21 -6.12
CA ARG A 51 -1.67 3.78 -6.13
C ARG A 51 -2.68 3.46 -7.23
N GLU A 52 -3.50 4.44 -7.61
CA GLU A 52 -4.54 4.34 -8.63
C GLU A 52 -3.98 4.28 -10.06
N ASP A 53 -2.74 4.74 -10.25
CA ASP A 53 -1.96 4.65 -11.49
C ASP A 53 -1.04 3.41 -11.52
N MET A 54 -1.14 2.54 -10.51
CA MET A 54 -0.40 1.28 -10.39
C MET A 54 -1.34 0.09 -10.55
N SER A 55 -0.82 -0.99 -11.14
CA SER A 55 -1.48 -2.28 -11.05
C SER A 55 -1.40 -2.82 -9.62
N ALA A 56 -2.30 -3.74 -9.27
CA ALA A 56 -2.30 -4.38 -7.95
C ALA A 56 -0.99 -5.15 -7.69
N GLU A 57 -0.42 -5.74 -8.74
CA GLU A 57 0.82 -6.51 -8.68
C GLU A 57 2.01 -5.59 -8.44
N GLU A 58 2.11 -4.49 -9.20
CA GLU A 58 3.15 -3.47 -9.03
C GLU A 58 3.14 -2.92 -7.60
N PHE A 59 1.95 -2.60 -7.08
CA PHE A 59 1.75 -2.16 -5.71
C PHE A 59 2.26 -3.19 -4.67
N ILE A 60 1.90 -4.47 -4.83
CA ILE A 60 2.35 -5.55 -3.93
C ILE A 60 3.86 -5.65 -3.91
N GLU A 61 4.51 -5.59 -5.07
CA GLU A 61 5.97 -5.69 -5.16
C GLU A 61 6.67 -4.55 -4.43
N TYR A 62 6.19 -3.31 -4.60
CA TYR A 62 6.75 -2.16 -3.89
C TYR A 62 6.58 -2.27 -2.38
N VAL A 63 5.38 -2.63 -1.92
CA VAL A 63 5.11 -2.80 -0.49
C VAL A 63 5.97 -3.94 0.09
N LYS A 64 6.09 -5.07 -0.62
CA LYS A 64 6.91 -6.20 -0.21
C LYS A 64 8.39 -5.81 -0.13
N LYS A 65 8.94 -5.12 -1.14
CA LYS A 65 10.32 -4.61 -1.12
C LYS A 65 10.55 -3.67 0.06
N ALA A 66 9.61 -2.77 0.34
CA ALA A 66 9.73 -1.81 1.44
C ALA A 66 9.71 -2.47 2.82
N ILE A 67 8.92 -3.54 2.99
CA ILE A 67 8.86 -4.31 4.24
C ILE A 67 10.09 -5.22 4.39
N SER A 68 10.55 -5.87 3.31
CA SER A 68 11.69 -6.81 3.36
C SER A 68 13.06 -6.14 3.44
N ALA A 69 13.18 -4.86 3.09
CA ALA A 69 14.46 -4.13 3.18
C ALA A 69 14.84 -3.73 4.62
N ARG A 70 14.11 -4.18 5.65
CA ARG A 70 14.31 -3.89 7.08
C ARG A 70 14.17 -5.14 7.92
#